data_AF-W8WSN7-F1
#
_entry.id   AF-W8WSN7-F1
#
_cell.length_a   1.000
_cell.length_b   1.000
_cell.length_c   1.000
_cell.angle_alpha   90.00
_cell.angle_beta   90.00
_cell.angle_gamma   90.00
#
_symmetry.space_group_name_H-M   'P 1'
#
loop_
_entity.id
_entity.type
_entity.pdbx_description
1 polymer ?
#
loop_
_entity_poly.entity_id
_entity_poly.type
_entity_poly.pdbx_seq_one_letter_code
_entity_poly.pdbx_strand_id
1 'polypeptide(L)'
;MFVVSGPRGPAEGPARLGLVVPKRHAPLAVTRNAIKRVLREAFRLRRDALPDGDLVFRLVNRPPAASLSALKRQVRAEADALLARIAP
;
A
#
# COMPACT_ATOMS: atom_id res chain seq x y z
N MET A 1 4.66 -1.00 -8.91
CA MET A 1 3.87 0.23 -9.20
C MET A 1 3.72 1.18 -8.00
N PHE A 2 3.94 0.70 -6.78
CA PHE A 2 3.91 1.48 -5.56
C PHE A 2 5.33 1.79 -5.08
N VAL A 3 5.45 2.92 -4.40
CA VAL A 3 6.60 3.25 -3.57
C VAL A 3 6.10 3.34 -2.14
N VAL A 4 6.86 2.80 -1.21
CA VAL A 4 6.60 2.93 0.21
C VAL A 4 7.67 3.82 0.83
N SER A 5 7.24 4.76 1.66
CA SER A 5 8.13 5.60 2.47
C SER A 5 7.91 5.24 3.94
N GLY A 6 9.00 4.93 4.65
CA GLY A 6 8.99 4.68 6.09
C GLY A 6 9.14 5.96 6.90
N PRO A 7 9.05 5.84 8.24
CA PRO A 7 9.23 6.97 9.14
C PRO A 7 10.62 7.59 8.93
N ARG A 8 10.67 8.91 8.77
CA ARG A 8 11.92 9.69 8.55
C ARG A 8 12.61 10.12 9.85
N GLY A 9 12.10 9.71 11.00
CA GLY A 9 12.61 10.05 12.32
C GLY A 9 12.09 9.07 13.36
N PRO A 10 12.49 9.21 14.64
CA PRO A 10 11.97 8.40 15.72
C PRO A 10 10.45 8.57 15.78
N ALA A 11 9.74 7.47 15.62
CA ALA A 11 8.29 7.49 15.63
C ALA A 11 7.82 6.77 16.89
N GLU A 12 7.08 7.51 17.72
CA GLU A 12 6.42 6.95 18.90
C GLU A 12 5.00 6.50 18.53
N GLY A 13 4.68 5.28 18.93
CA GLY A 13 3.35 4.70 18.79
C GLY A 13 3.17 3.76 17.59
N PRO A 14 2.03 3.07 17.53
CA PRO A 14 1.84 1.93 16.65
C PRO A 14 1.95 2.32 15.19
N ALA A 15 2.40 1.39 14.34
CA ALA A 15 2.44 1.56 12.89
C ALA A 15 1.13 2.16 12.34
N ARG A 16 1.25 3.25 11.56
CA ARG A 16 0.17 3.99 10.89
C ARG A 16 0.33 3.91 9.38
N LEU A 17 -0.78 3.84 8.65
CA LEU A 17 -0.80 3.69 7.20
C LEU A 17 -1.35 4.94 6.49
N GLY A 18 -0.51 5.58 5.68
CA GLY A 18 -0.90 6.60 4.70
C GLY A 18 -1.04 6.00 3.29
N LEU A 19 -2.08 6.39 2.54
CA LEU A 19 -2.33 5.91 1.18
C LEU A 19 -2.49 7.08 0.20
N VAL A 20 -1.67 7.12 -0.84
CA VAL A 20 -1.72 8.12 -1.92
C VAL A 20 -2.00 7.44 -3.25
N VAL A 21 -3.25 7.53 -3.71
CA VAL A 21 -3.72 6.93 -4.97
C VAL A 21 -4.30 8.01 -5.88
N PRO A 22 -3.49 8.67 -6.74
CA PRO A 22 -3.92 9.82 -7.51
C PRO A 22 -4.82 9.43 -8.70
N LYS A 23 -5.79 10.29 -9.02
CA LYS A 23 -6.77 10.09 -10.12
C LYS A 23 -6.09 9.82 -11.47
N ARG A 24 -4.95 10.45 -11.76
CA ARG A 24 -4.21 10.28 -13.03
C ARG A 24 -3.77 8.83 -13.30
N HIS A 25 -3.42 8.09 -12.25
CA HIS A 25 -2.94 6.70 -12.36
C HIS A 25 -4.08 5.68 -12.22
N ALA A 26 -5.15 6.02 -11.51
CA ALA A 26 -6.35 5.19 -11.38
C ALA A 26 -7.61 6.07 -11.53
N PRO A 27 -8.14 6.25 -12.75
CA PRO A 27 -9.23 7.20 -13.02
C PRO A 27 -10.55 6.77 -12.38
N LEU A 28 -10.85 5.47 -12.39
CA LEU A 28 -12.09 4.92 -11.84
C LEU A 28 -12.05 4.89 -10.31
N ALA A 29 -13.14 5.35 -9.67
CA ALA A 29 -13.29 5.28 -8.22
C ALA A 29 -13.22 3.84 -7.70
N VAL A 30 -13.81 2.90 -8.43
CA VAL A 30 -13.81 1.47 -8.10
C VAL A 30 -12.37 0.92 -8.06
N THR A 31 -11.54 1.24 -9.05
CA THR A 31 -10.12 0.86 -9.09
C THR A 31 -9.36 1.41 -7.88
N ARG A 32 -9.53 2.70 -7.57
CA ARG A 32 -8.87 3.33 -6.41
C ARG A 32 -9.31 2.70 -5.09
N ASN A 33 -10.61 2.45 -4.94
CA ASN A 33 -11.16 1.85 -3.72
C ASN A 33 -10.71 0.40 -3.55
N ALA A 34 -10.64 -0.36 -4.64
CA ALA A 34 -10.08 -1.71 -4.62
C ALA A 34 -8.61 -1.71 -4.18
N ILE A 35 -7.79 -0.84 -4.75
CA ILE A 35 -6.38 -0.67 -4.36
C ILE A 35 -6.28 -0.33 -2.86
N LYS A 36 -7.00 0.72 -2.41
CA LYS A 36 -6.97 1.14 -1.00
C LYS A 36 -7.41 0.02 -0.05
N ARG A 37 -8.44 -0.76 -0.43
CA ARG A 37 -8.92 -1.88 0.40
C ARG A 37 -7.86 -2.98 0.51
N VAL A 38 -7.25 -3.38 -0.60
CA VAL A 38 -6.19 -4.40 -0.60
C VAL A 38 -4.99 -3.96 0.24
N LEU A 39 -4.54 -2.71 0.09
CA LEU A 39 -3.42 -2.18 0.86
C LEU A 39 -3.71 -2.14 2.36
N ARG A 40 -4.93 -1.73 2.77
CA ARG A 40 -5.32 -1.75 4.19
C ARG A 40 -5.37 -3.16 4.76
N GLU A 41 -5.90 -4.13 4.02
CA GLU A 41 -5.94 -5.52 4.47
C GLU A 41 -4.53 -6.11 4.60
N ALA A 42 -3.65 -5.85 3.63
CA ALA A 42 -2.26 -6.31 3.67
C ALA A 42 -1.49 -5.73 4.87
N PHE A 43 -1.70 -4.44 5.15
CA PHE A 43 -1.14 -3.76 6.31
C PHE A 43 -1.71 -4.30 7.63
N ARG A 44 -3.04 -4.45 7.73
CA ARG A 44 -3.71 -4.93 8.94
C ARG A 44 -3.20 -6.30 9.39
N LEU A 45 -2.94 -7.20 8.43
CA LEU A 45 -2.45 -8.55 8.70
C LEU A 45 -0.98 -8.60 9.16
N ARG A 46 -0.19 -7.54 8.91
CA ARG A 46 1.23 -7.47 9.26
C ARG A 46 1.55 -6.37 10.27
N ARG A 47 0.53 -5.67 10.77
CA ARG A 47 0.69 -4.46 11.59
C ARG A 47 1.61 -4.70 12.78
N ASP A 48 1.49 -5.86 13.42
CA ASP A 48 2.23 -6.22 14.63
C ASP A 48 3.72 -6.52 14.37
N ALA A 49 4.08 -6.78 13.11
CA ALA A 49 5.46 -7.07 12.68
C ALA A 49 6.12 -5.86 11.98
N LEU A 50 5.43 -4.72 11.89
CA LEU A 50 5.96 -3.52 11.25
C LEU A 50 6.60 -2.61 12.29
N PRO A 51 7.65 -1.85 11.92
CA PRO A 51 8.22 -0.85 12.80
C PRO A 51 7.18 0.23 13.11
N ASP A 52 7.26 0.76 14.33
CA ASP A 52 6.44 1.87 14.77
C ASP A 52 6.63 3.10 13.87
N GLY A 53 5.54 3.85 13.68
CA GLY A 53 5.53 5.08 12.88
C GLY A 53 4.74 5.06 11.58
N ASP A 54 5.01 6.06 10.74
CA ASP A 54 4.22 6.37 9.55
C ASP A 54 4.75 5.68 8.29
N LEU A 55 3.90 4.83 7.70
CA LEU A 55 4.16 4.13 6.44
C LEU A 55 3.26 4.69 5.35
N VAL A 56 3.85 5.32 4.33
CA VAL A 56 3.08 5.92 3.23
C VAL A 56 3.25 5.13 1.94
N PHE A 57 2.17 4.49 1.48
CA PHE A 57 2.10 3.86 0.16
C PHE A 57 1.65 4.87 -0.89
N ARG A 58 2.46 5.08 -1.92
CA ARG A 58 2.17 5.96 -3.04
C ARG A 58 2.10 5.17 -4.34
N LEU A 59 0.98 5.28 -5.04
CA LEU A 59 0.85 4.80 -6.40
C LEU A 59 1.57 5.78 -7.35
N VAL A 60 2.70 5.36 -7.90
CA VAL A 60 3.53 6.19 -8.80
C VAL A 60 3.34 5.85 -10.27
N ASN A 61 2.94 4.61 -10.57
CA ASN A 61 2.70 4.13 -11.94
C ASN A 61 1.25 3.69 -12.11
N ARG A 62 0.71 3.84 -13.32
CA ARG A 62 -0.63 3.33 -13.66
C ARG A 62 -0.60 1.78 -13.60
N PRO A 63 -1.56 1.12 -12.94
CA PRO A 63 -1.69 -0.33 -13.03
C PRO A 63 -1.96 -0.76 -14.48
N PRO A 64 -1.45 -1.93 -14.92
CA PRO A 64 -1.75 -2.44 -16.25
C PRO A 64 -3.26 -2.67 -16.45
N ALA A 65 -3.69 -2.64 -17.70
CA ALA A 65 -5.07 -2.98 -18.05
C ALA A 65 -5.33 -4.44 -17.68
N ALA A 66 -6.20 -4.67 -16.70
CA ALA A 66 -6.49 -5.99 -16.16
C ALA A 66 -7.88 -6.00 -15.51
N SER A 67 -8.42 -7.20 -15.30
CA SER A 67 -9.65 -7.36 -14.51
C SER A 67 -9.44 -6.87 -13.06
N LEU A 68 -10.51 -6.46 -12.37
CA LEU A 68 -10.42 -6.05 -10.97
C LEU A 68 -9.83 -7.16 -10.08
N SER A 69 -10.12 -8.43 -10.37
CA SER A 69 -9.57 -9.56 -9.64
C SER A 69 -8.07 -9.70 -9.85
N ALA A 70 -7.59 -9.57 -11.10
CA ALA A 70 -6.17 -9.59 -11.40
C ALA A 70 -5.44 -8.40 -10.76
N LEU A 71 -6.03 -7.20 -10.82
CA LEU A 71 -5.50 -6.01 -10.16
C LEU A 71 -5.36 -6.22 -8.64
N LYS A 72 -6.40 -6.73 -7.97
CA LYS A 72 -6.36 -6.99 -6.52
C LYS A 72 -5.23 -7.95 -6.16
N ARG A 73 -5.03 -9.03 -6.93
CA ARG A 73 -3.93 -9.99 -6.73
C ARG A 73 -2.57 -9.32 -6.90
N GLN A 74 -2.39 -8.55 -7.97
CA GLN A 74 -1.13 -7.84 -8.23
C GLN A 74 -0.80 -6.84 -7.12
N VAL A 75 -1.79 -6.02 -6.73
CA VAL A 75 -1.63 -5.05 -5.63
C VAL A 75 -1.30 -5.76 -4.33
N ARG A 76 -1.93 -6.91 -4.05
CA ARG A 76 -1.66 -7.68 -2.84
C ARG A 76 -0.23 -8.23 -2.83
N ALA A 77 0.19 -8.87 -3.91
CA ALA A 77 1.54 -9.42 -4.02
C ALA A 77 2.61 -8.34 -3.85
N GLU A 78 2.40 -7.17 -4.47
CA GLU A 78 3.33 -6.06 -4.36
C GLU A 78 3.33 -5.43 -2.95
N ALA A 79 2.16 -5.26 -2.34
CA ALA A 79 2.05 -4.76 -0.97
C ALA A 79 2.78 -5.68 0.01
N ASP A 80 2.60 -6.98 -0.15
CA ASP A 80 3.21 -8.01 0.69
C ASP A 80 4.73 -7.97 0.58
N ALA A 81 5.28 -7.87 -0.64
CA ALA A 81 6.72 -7.73 -0.86
C ALA A 81 7.28 -6.42 -0.27
N LEU A 82 6.57 -5.30 -0.42
CA LEU A 82 6.99 -4.01 0.12
C LEU A 82 6.97 -3.98 1.65
N LEU A 83 5.93 -4.56 2.27
CA LEU A 83 5.84 -4.66 3.73
C LEU A 83 6.91 -5.59 4.29
N ALA A 84 7.16 -6.73 3.65
CA ALA A 84 8.21 -7.66 4.08
C ALA A 84 9.61 -7.03 4.03
N ARG A 85 9.86 -6.11 3.10
CA ARG A 85 11.14 -5.37 3.02
C ARG A 85 11.31 -4.32 4.12
N ILE A 86 10.23 -3.87 4.76
CA ILE A 86 10.24 -2.86 5.82
C ILE A 86 10.16 -3.50 7.21
N ALA A 87 9.55 -4.68 7.30
CA ALA A 87 9.60 -5.48 8.51
C ALA A 87 11.08 -5.73 8.89
N PRO A 88 11.44 -5.56 10.17
CA PRO A 88 12.80 -5.78 10.66
C PRO A 88 13.26 -7.24 10.56
#